data_AF-A0A813K024-F1
#
_entry.id   AF-A0A813K024-F1
#
_cell.length_a   1.000
_cell.length_b   1.000
_cell.length_c   1.000
_cell.angle_alpha   90.00
_cell.angle_beta   90.00
_cell.angle_gamma   90.00
#
_symmetry.space_group_name_H-M   'P 1'
#
loop_
_entity.id
_entity.type
_entity.pdbx_description
1 polymer ?
#
loop_
_entity_poly.entity_id
_entity_poly.type
_entity_poly.pdbx_seq_one_letter_code
_entity_poly.pdbx_strand_id
1 'polypeptide(L)'
;FWIDKCCIRQGQPELMKLCILLIEEFIQLCDGMVVIFNWSYLTRLWCVYEWACFLVFHEPEDLTICAGSFYRDSTEALFLEAVRHFSVDACQCSVPADRDILEQKINGYYCSKGHFERFLQIT
;
A
#
# COMPACT_ATOMS: atom_id res chain seq x y z
N PHE A 1 11.13 1.03 11.30
CA PHE A 1 10.62 -0.24 10.71
C PHE A 1 9.09 -0.20 10.57
N TRP A 2 8.57 -0.42 9.35
CA TRP A 2 7.14 -0.40 9.01
C TRP A 2 6.63 -1.80 8.68
N ILE A 3 5.46 -2.16 9.21
CA ILE A 3 4.74 -3.38 8.84
C ILE A 3 3.38 -2.94 8.31
N ASP A 4 3.16 -3.17 7.01
CA ASP A 4 1.89 -2.83 6.34
C ASP A 4 0.70 -3.33 7.18
N LYS A 5 -0.31 -2.47 7.35
CA LYS A 5 -1.53 -2.74 8.13
C LYS A 5 -1.37 -2.86 9.66
N CYS A 6 -0.15 -2.94 10.19
CA CYS A 6 0.08 -3.18 11.62
C CYS A 6 0.59 -1.96 12.40
N CYS A 7 1.07 -0.93 11.70
CA CYS A 7 1.68 0.24 12.34
C CYS A 7 0.68 1.29 12.85
N ILE A 8 -0.58 1.29 12.36
CA ILE A 8 -1.61 2.22 12.83
C ILE A 8 -2.46 1.55 13.92
N ARG A 9 -2.44 2.14 15.12
CA ARG A 9 -3.21 1.64 16.27
C ARG A 9 -4.71 1.76 16.01
N GLN A 10 -5.38 0.61 15.95
CA GLN A 10 -6.83 0.53 15.82
C GLN A 10 -7.53 0.80 17.16
N GLY A 11 -8.70 1.45 17.14
CA GLY A 11 -9.56 1.62 18.33
C GLY A 11 -9.51 2.99 19.03
N GLN A 12 -8.75 3.95 18.53
CA GLN A 12 -8.79 5.35 18.98
C GLN A 12 -8.96 6.30 17.78
N PRO A 13 -10.18 6.77 17.47
CA PRO A 13 -10.49 7.47 16.23
C PRO A 13 -9.61 8.72 15.96
N GLU A 14 -9.41 9.56 16.97
CA GLU A 14 -8.63 10.80 16.83
C GLU A 14 -7.16 10.51 16.53
N LEU A 15 -6.57 9.56 17.25
CA LEU A 15 -5.18 9.16 17.02
C LEU A 15 -5.01 8.47 15.66
N MET A 16 -5.97 7.63 15.27
CA MET A 16 -5.97 6.99 13.95
C MET A 16 -6.00 8.02 12.83
N LYS A 17 -6.85 9.06 12.97
CA LYS A 17 -6.95 10.16 12.00
C LYS A 17 -5.65 10.95 11.91
N LEU A 18 -5.02 11.23 13.04
CA LEU A 18 -3.70 11.88 13.08
C LEU A 18 -2.62 11.01 12.41
N CYS A 19 -2.59 9.71 12.71
CA CYS A 19 -1.64 8.78 12.10
C CYS A 19 -1.82 8.66 10.58
N ILE A 20 -3.06 8.65 10.10
CA ILE A 20 -3.38 8.67 8.67
C ILE A 20 -2.86 9.94 7.99
N LEU A 21 -2.97 11.09 8.66
CA LEU A 21 -2.48 12.35 8.10
C LEU A 21 -0.95 12.39 8.00
N LEU A 22 -0.25 11.74 8.93
CA LEU A 22 1.21 11.75 9.08
C LEU A 22 1.90 10.49 8.51
N ILE A 23 1.20 9.72 7.68
CA ILE A 23 1.67 8.39 7.27
C ILE A 23 2.96 8.48 6.47
N GLU A 24 3.10 9.50 5.63
CA GLU A 24 4.28 9.77 4.82
C GLU A 24 5.50 10.08 5.69
N GLU A 25 5.33 10.89 6.74
CA GLU A 25 6.39 11.22 7.69
C GLU A 25 6.85 9.99 8.47
N PHE A 26 5.92 9.12 8.88
CA PHE A 26 6.29 7.87 9.55
C PHE A 26 7.05 6.93 8.62
N ILE A 27 6.57 6.77 7.39
CA ILE A 27 7.19 5.91 6.37
C ILE A 27 8.59 6.42 6.03
N GLN A 28 8.76 7.72 5.83
CA GLN A 28 10.07 8.33 5.55
C GLN A 28 11.10 8.06 6.65
N LEU A 29 10.67 7.99 7.92
CA LEU A 29 11.55 7.74 9.07
C LEU A 29 11.80 6.25 9.35
N CYS A 30 11.23 5.33 8.57
CA CYS A 30 11.41 3.89 8.80
C CYS A 30 12.65 3.34 8.08
N ASP A 31 13.37 2.42 8.73
CA ASP A 31 14.55 1.76 8.13
C ASP A 31 14.22 0.63 7.13
N GLY A 32 12.95 0.40 6.84
CA GLY A 32 12.50 -0.77 6.08
C GLY A 32 11.01 -1.04 6.21
N MET A 33 10.44 -1.74 5.22
CA MET A 33 9.03 -2.11 5.16
C MET A 33 8.85 -3.62 4.96
N VAL A 34 7.92 -4.21 5.69
CA VAL A 34 7.47 -5.59 5.48
C VAL A 34 6.04 -5.60 4.96
N VAL A 35 5.84 -6.30 3.86
CA VAL A 35 4.54 -6.51 3.23
C VAL A 35 4.10 -7.96 3.37
N ILE A 36 2.93 -8.18 3.97
CA ILE A 36 2.28 -9.49 3.99
C ILE A 36 1.51 -9.66 2.67
N PHE A 37 2.18 -10.23 1.67
CA PHE A 37 1.71 -10.24 0.28
C PHE A 37 0.89 -11.50 -0.03
N ASN A 38 -0.43 -11.35 -0.14
CA ASN A 38 -1.33 -12.35 -0.71
C ASN A 38 -1.93 -11.82 -2.03
N TRP A 39 -2.65 -12.68 -2.76
CA TRP A 39 -3.25 -12.30 -4.05
C TRP A 39 -4.31 -11.19 -3.96
N SER A 40 -4.81 -10.83 -2.77
CA SER A 40 -5.72 -9.69 -2.57
C SER A 40 -5.03 -8.44 -2.02
N TYR A 41 -3.71 -8.46 -1.83
CA TYR A 41 -2.96 -7.29 -1.33
C TYR A 41 -3.12 -6.08 -2.26
N LEU A 42 -2.93 -6.30 -3.56
CA LEU A 42 -3.03 -5.28 -4.60
C LEU A 42 -4.45 -4.75 -4.84
N THR A 43 -5.48 -5.35 -4.23
CA THR A 43 -6.86 -4.85 -4.31
C THR A 43 -7.19 -3.87 -3.19
N ARG A 44 -6.22 -3.49 -2.34
CA ARG A 44 -6.44 -2.65 -1.15
C ARG A 44 -5.73 -1.30 -1.32
N LEU A 45 -6.51 -0.22 -1.37
CA LEU A 45 -5.97 1.10 -1.74
C LEU A 45 -4.95 1.62 -0.73
N TRP A 46 -5.20 1.45 0.57
CA TRP A 46 -4.23 1.79 1.62
C TRP A 46 -2.89 1.05 1.46
N CYS A 47 -2.94 -0.24 1.17
CA CYS A 47 -1.74 -1.07 1.05
C CYS A 47 -0.85 -0.61 -0.12
N VAL A 48 -1.44 -0.41 -1.30
CA VAL A 48 -0.68 0.06 -2.47
C VAL A 48 -0.22 1.51 -2.30
N TYR A 49 -0.93 2.32 -1.50
CA TYR A 49 -0.49 3.65 -1.13
C TYR A 49 0.71 3.64 -0.17
N GLU A 50 0.70 2.81 0.88
CA GLU A 50 1.84 2.63 1.79
C GLU A 50 3.07 2.12 1.03
N TRP A 51 2.88 1.13 0.14
CA TRP A 51 3.93 0.61 -0.74
C TRP A 51 4.55 1.72 -1.60
N ALA A 52 3.72 2.46 -2.33
CA ALA A 52 4.20 3.54 -3.20
C ALA A 52 4.94 4.61 -2.38
N CYS A 53 4.38 4.99 -1.23
CA CYS A 53 5.00 5.98 -0.35
C CYS A 53 6.36 5.52 0.14
N PHE A 54 6.50 4.25 0.49
CA PHE A 54 7.79 3.70 0.94
C PHE A 54 8.83 3.78 -0.18
N LEU A 55 8.50 3.35 -1.40
CA LEU A 55 9.43 3.36 -2.54
C LEU A 55 9.75 4.76 -3.09
N VAL A 56 9.04 5.80 -2.65
CA VAL A 56 9.43 7.19 -2.94
C VAL A 56 10.61 7.63 -2.07
N PHE A 57 10.73 7.11 -0.84
CA PHE A 57 11.73 7.54 0.13
C PHE A 57 12.88 6.55 0.33
N HIS A 58 12.69 5.29 -0.05
CA HIS A 58 13.59 4.18 0.24
C HIS A 58 13.90 3.37 -1.01
N GLU A 59 15.00 2.63 -0.94
CA GLU A 59 15.40 1.74 -2.03
C GLU A 59 14.57 0.45 -2.00
N PRO A 60 14.33 -0.21 -3.15
CA PRO A 60 13.56 -1.46 -3.21
C PRO A 60 14.13 -2.59 -2.33
N GLU A 61 15.43 -2.59 -2.06
CA GLU A 61 16.09 -3.57 -1.19
C GLU A 61 15.63 -3.50 0.28
N ASP A 62 15.09 -2.35 0.71
CA ASP A 62 14.56 -2.16 2.06
C ASP A 62 13.10 -2.66 2.21
N LEU A 63 12.50 -3.14 1.11
CA LEU A 63 11.16 -3.72 1.06
C LEU A 63 11.22 -5.26 1.10
N THR A 64 10.71 -5.86 2.18
CA THR A 64 10.60 -7.31 2.32
C THR A 64 9.18 -7.79 1.98
N ILE A 65 9.06 -8.63 0.95
CA ILE A 65 7.79 -9.21 0.51
C ILE A 65 7.60 -10.62 1.09
N CYS A 66 6.66 -10.78 2.02
CA CYS A 66 6.33 -12.03 2.67
C CYS A 66 5.19 -12.77 1.94
N ALA A 67 5.46 -13.31 0.75
CA ALA A 67 4.47 -14.09 -0.03
C ALA A 67 4.47 -15.59 0.29
N GLY A 68 5.56 -16.13 0.84
CA GLY A 68 5.77 -17.58 0.98
C GLY A 68 4.71 -18.32 1.80
N SER A 69 4.06 -17.65 2.77
CA SER A 69 2.97 -18.26 3.53
C SER A 69 1.67 -18.46 2.73
N PHE A 70 1.51 -17.72 1.63
CA PHE A 70 0.32 -17.73 0.78
C PHE A 70 0.57 -18.38 -0.58
N TYR A 71 1.84 -18.49 -1.00
CA TYR A 71 2.21 -19.08 -2.28
C TYR A 71 2.18 -20.61 -2.24
N ARG A 72 1.47 -21.19 -3.21
CA ARG A 72 1.38 -22.61 -3.56
C ARG A 72 1.15 -22.69 -5.07
N ASP A 73 1.49 -23.80 -5.71
CA ASP A 73 1.19 -24.03 -7.14
C ASP A 73 -0.30 -23.81 -7.45
N SER A 74 -1.19 -24.20 -6.54
CA SER A 74 -2.65 -24.00 -6.67
C SER A 74 -3.09 -22.53 -6.61
N THR A 75 -2.23 -21.63 -6.12
CA THR A 75 -2.53 -20.20 -5.94
C THR A 75 -1.73 -19.31 -6.88
N GLU A 76 -0.76 -19.85 -7.61
CA GLU A 76 0.13 -19.09 -8.52
C GLU A 76 -0.68 -18.22 -9.51
N ALA A 77 -1.73 -18.80 -10.10
CA ALA A 77 -2.60 -18.09 -11.03
C ALA A 77 -3.23 -16.84 -10.39
N LEU A 78 -3.61 -16.90 -9.11
CA LEU A 78 -4.21 -15.77 -8.40
C LEU A 78 -3.21 -14.61 -8.22
N PHE A 79 -1.94 -14.91 -7.95
CA PHE A 79 -0.90 -13.88 -7.85
C PHE A 79 -0.63 -13.23 -9.21
N LEU A 80 -0.52 -14.03 -10.26
CA LEU A 80 -0.31 -13.53 -11.62
C LEU A 80 -1.48 -12.67 -12.09
N GLU A 81 -2.72 -13.08 -11.81
CA GLU A 81 -3.91 -12.30 -12.11
C GLU A 81 -3.95 -10.99 -11.34
N ALA A 82 -3.60 -11.00 -10.04
CA ALA A 82 -3.55 -9.80 -9.21
C ALA A 82 -2.60 -8.74 -9.77
N VAL A 83 -1.42 -9.15 -10.26
CA VAL A 83 -0.45 -8.24 -10.88
C VAL A 83 -0.92 -7.79 -12.27
N ARG A 84 -1.38 -8.72 -13.13
CA ARG A 84 -1.79 -8.41 -14.51
C ARG A 84 -2.98 -7.46 -14.59
N HIS A 85 -3.92 -7.57 -13.65
CA HIS A 85 -5.15 -6.80 -13.63
C HIS A 85 -5.16 -5.70 -12.57
N PHE A 86 -3.97 -5.33 -12.05
CA PHE A 86 -3.87 -4.26 -11.08
C PHE A 86 -4.44 -2.94 -11.63
N SER A 87 -5.32 -2.32 -10.85
CA SER A 87 -5.84 -0.98 -11.09
C SER A 87 -6.18 -0.30 -9.76
N VAL A 88 -5.80 0.97 -9.65
CA VAL A 88 -6.10 1.83 -8.49
C VAL A 88 -7.60 2.08 -8.36
N ASP A 89 -8.33 2.11 -9.48
CA ASP A 89 -9.79 2.28 -9.47
C ASP A 89 -10.52 1.03 -8.97
N ALA A 90 -9.96 -0.15 -9.23
CA ALA A 90 -10.49 -1.41 -8.71
C ALA A 90 -10.15 -1.66 -7.23
N CYS A 91 -9.23 -0.88 -6.65
CA CYS A 91 -8.84 -1.03 -5.24
C CYS A 91 -9.99 -0.69 -4.29
N GLN A 92 -9.93 -1.26 -3.09
CA GLN A 92 -10.97 -1.14 -2.06
C GLN A 92 -10.41 -0.51 -0.80
N CYS A 93 -11.25 0.24 -0.10
CA CYS A 93 -10.99 0.72 1.25
C CYS A 93 -11.92 -0.02 2.22
N SER A 94 -11.39 -0.46 3.37
CA SER A 94 -12.22 -1.05 4.43
C SER A 94 -13.22 -0.04 5.00
N VAL A 95 -12.81 1.24 5.06
CA VAL A 95 -13.69 2.38 5.35
C VAL A 95 -13.86 3.16 4.04
N PRO A 96 -15.06 3.20 3.43
CA PRO A 96 -15.26 3.83 2.12
C PRO A 96 -14.83 5.30 2.07
N ALA A 97 -15.01 6.05 3.18
CA ALA A 97 -14.64 7.46 3.28
C ALA A 97 -13.11 7.71 3.17
N ASP A 98 -12.29 6.68 3.42
CA ASP A 98 -10.83 6.82 3.31
C ASP A 98 -10.37 6.98 1.85
N ARG A 99 -11.19 6.55 0.88
CA ARG A 99 -10.87 6.70 -0.54
C ARG A 99 -10.66 8.17 -0.90
N ASP A 100 -11.52 9.06 -0.44
CA ASP A 100 -11.40 10.49 -0.73
C ASP A 100 -10.09 11.08 -0.16
N ILE A 101 -9.69 10.63 1.03
CA ILE A 101 -8.45 11.05 1.69
C ILE A 101 -7.24 10.59 0.87
N LEU A 102 -7.23 9.32 0.47
CA LEU A 102 -6.15 8.74 -0.33
C LEU A 102 -6.06 9.36 -1.72
N GLU A 103 -7.19 9.60 -2.39
CA GLU A 103 -7.20 10.24 -3.71
C GLU A 103 -6.67 11.69 -3.64
N GLN A 104 -7.01 12.43 -2.58
CA GLN A 104 -6.42 13.75 -2.35
C GLN A 104 -4.91 13.68 -2.15
N LYS A 105 -4.42 12.75 -1.32
CA LYS A 105 -2.98 12.52 -1.13
C LYS A 105 -2.29 12.09 -2.43
N ILE A 106 -2.88 11.17 -3.19
CA ILE A 106 -2.34 10.71 -4.48
C ILE A 106 -2.17 11.88 -5.45
N ASN A 107 -3.20 12.71 -5.60
CA ASN A 107 -3.12 13.89 -6.48
C ASN A 107 -2.14 14.95 -5.96
N GLY A 108 -1.97 15.07 -4.64
CA GLY A 108 -1.02 15.99 -4.02
C GLY A 108 0.45 15.58 -4.17
N TYR A 109 0.76 14.29 -4.02
CA TYR A 109 2.14 13.80 -3.97
C TYR A 109 2.65 13.19 -5.29
N TYR A 110 1.76 12.66 -6.13
CA TYR A 110 2.15 11.90 -7.33
C TYR A 110 1.70 12.54 -8.64
N CYS A 111 1.42 13.84 -8.64
CA CYS A 111 0.90 14.63 -9.77
C CYS A 111 -0.51 14.25 -10.24
N SER A 112 -0.80 12.96 -10.45
CA SER A 112 -2.13 12.45 -10.73
C SER A 112 -2.25 10.97 -10.40
N LYS A 113 -3.49 10.49 -10.25
CA LYS A 113 -3.81 9.05 -10.10
C LYS A 113 -3.17 8.16 -11.18
N GLY A 114 -3.10 8.63 -12.42
CA GLY A 114 -2.50 7.87 -13.52
C GLY A 114 -0.98 7.70 -13.38
N HIS A 115 -0.28 8.73 -12.88
CA HIS A 115 1.16 8.61 -12.60
C HIS A 115 1.41 7.69 -11.40
N PHE A 116 0.59 7.78 -10.36
CA PHE A 116 0.63 6.88 -9.22
C PHE A 116 0.42 5.41 -9.62
N GLU A 117 -0.61 5.12 -10.44
CA GLU A 117 -0.85 3.76 -10.94
C GLU A 117 0.32 3.28 -11.80
N ARG A 118 0.85 4.14 -12.69
CA ARG A 118 1.99 3.80 -13.54
C ARG A 118 3.25 3.50 -12.73
N PHE A 119 3.49 4.26 -11.66
CA PHE A 119 4.59 4.03 -10.72
C PHE A 119 4.48 2.64 -10.08
N LEU A 120 3.30 2.31 -9.55
CA LEU A 120 3.05 0.99 -8.96
C LEU A 120 3.18 -0.18 -9.94
N GLN A 121 2.88 0.02 -11.22
CA GLN A 121 3.00 -1.02 -12.25
C GLN A 121 4.45 -1.34 -12.64
N ILE A 122 5.41 -0.47 -12.31
CA ILE A 122 6.83 -0.65 -12.67
C ILE A 122 7.73 -0.97 -11.47
N THR A 123 7.20 -0.87 -10.25
CA THR A 123 7.85 -1.27 -9.00
C THR A 123 7.53 -2.71 -8.66
#